data_AF-A0A7J4QJE7-F1
#
_entry.id   AF-A0A7J4QJE7-F1
#
_cell.length_a   1.000
_cell.length_b   1.000
_cell.length_c   1.000
_cell.angle_alpha   90.00
_cell.angle_beta   90.00
_cell.angle_gamma   90.00
#
_symmetry.space_group_name_H-M   'P 1'
#
loop_
_entity.id
_entity.type
_entity.pdbx_description
1 polymer ?
#
loop_
_entity_poly.entity_id
_entity_poly.type
_entity_poly.pdbx_seq_one_letter_code
_entity_poly.pdbx_strand_id
1 'polypeptide(L)'
;MSDRRAVVHIFSSYNNVLMTATDLTGAETITTCSGGQVVKTASDSGGQFAATRAAERLADALREKEFTQLIVKYRAPGGNKANTTGPGAQA
;
A
#
# COMPACT_ATOMS: atom_id res chain seq x y z
N MET A 1 -9.42 -22.99 -11.60
CA MET A 1 -9.45 -21.68 -10.92
C MET A 1 -8.54 -20.74 -11.68
N SER A 2 -9.05 -19.64 -12.23
CA SER A 2 -8.18 -18.64 -12.86
C SER A 2 -7.45 -17.88 -11.75
N ASP A 3 -6.12 -17.95 -11.71
CA ASP A 3 -5.31 -17.19 -10.75
C ASP A 3 -5.48 -15.69 -11.03
N ARG A 4 -6.27 -15.00 -10.22
CA ARG A 4 -6.52 -13.57 -10.37
C ARG A 4 -5.43 -12.80 -9.61
N ARG A 5 -4.57 -12.12 -10.39
CA ARG A 5 -3.41 -11.38 -9.88
C ARG A 5 -3.71 -9.88 -9.81
N ALA A 6 -3.25 -9.24 -8.75
CA ALA A 6 -3.24 -7.78 -8.64
C ALA A 6 -1.82 -7.26 -8.38
N VAL A 7 -1.55 -6.01 -8.78
CA VAL A 7 -0.30 -5.31 -8.49
C VAL A 7 -0.57 -4.32 -7.35
N VAL A 8 0.16 -4.47 -6.25
CA VAL A 8 0.08 -3.57 -5.09
C VAL A 8 1.27 -2.62 -5.11
N HIS A 9 0.99 -1.35 -5.31
CA HIS A 9 1.95 -0.27 -5.25
C HIS A 9 2.01 0.31 -3.85
N ILE A 10 3.15 0.14 -3.18
CA ILE A 10 3.41 0.66 -1.84
C ILE A 10 4.36 1.86 -1.96
N PHE A 11 3.84 3.05 -1.70
CA PHE A 11 4.64 4.25 -1.51
C PHE A 11 4.86 4.49 -0.03
N SER A 12 6.11 4.35 0.40
CA SER A 12 6.48 4.54 1.80
C SER A 12 7.40 5.74 1.95
N SER A 13 6.97 6.70 2.75
CA SER A 13 7.72 7.90 3.12
C SER A 13 7.75 8.06 4.64
N TYR A 14 8.55 8.99 5.14
CA TYR A 14 8.54 9.33 6.57
C TYR A 14 7.17 9.87 7.04
N ASN A 15 6.44 10.57 6.17
CA ASN A 15 5.20 11.25 6.56
C ASN A 15 3.97 10.36 6.44
N ASN A 16 3.95 9.43 5.48
CA ASN A 16 2.79 8.61 5.21
C ASN A 16 3.16 7.36 4.39
N VAL A 17 2.32 6.35 4.50
CA VAL A 17 2.30 5.17 3.63
C VAL A 17 1.04 5.21 2.77
N LEU A 18 1.20 5.09 1.46
CA LEU A 18 0.10 5.03 0.49
C LEU A 18 0.16 3.68 -0.23
N MET A 19 -0.95 2.98 -0.26
CA MET A 19 -1.10 1.69 -0.91
C MET A 19 -2.20 1.75 -1.95
N THR A 20 -1.89 1.30 -3.15
CA THR A 20 -2.82 1.28 -4.28
C THR A 20 -2.73 -0.10 -4.91
N ALA A 21 -3.86 -0.81 -4.95
CA ALA A 21 -3.98 -2.05 -5.68
C ALA A 21 -4.58 -1.80 -7.06
N THR A 22 -3.96 -2.37 -8.07
CA THR A 22 -4.34 -2.23 -9.48
C THR A 22 -4.40 -3.59 -10.16
N ASP A 23 -5.04 -3.64 -11.32
CA ASP A 23 -4.97 -4.78 -12.22
C ASP A 23 -3.54 -4.96 -12.79
N LEU A 24 -3.32 -5.98 -13.61
CA LEU A 24 -2.00 -6.24 -14.19
C LEU A 24 -1.52 -5.14 -15.15
N THR A 25 -2.45 -4.43 -15.80
CA THR A 25 -2.10 -3.32 -16.70
C THR A 25 -1.74 -2.05 -15.93
N GLY A 26 -2.23 -1.91 -14.70
CA GLY A 26 -2.09 -0.71 -13.88
C GLY A 26 -3.05 0.42 -14.28
N ALA A 27 -3.97 0.17 -15.22
CA ALA A 27 -4.94 1.15 -15.68
C ALA A 27 -6.18 1.22 -14.78
N GLU A 28 -6.56 0.11 -14.15
CA GLU A 28 -7.72 0.04 -13.27
C GLU A 28 -7.28 0.01 -11.80
N THR A 29 -7.82 0.93 -11.00
CA THR A 29 -7.61 0.93 -9.55
C THR A 29 -8.68 0.10 -8.86
N ILE A 30 -8.26 -0.96 -8.17
CA ILE A 30 -9.16 -1.86 -7.45
C ILE A 30 -9.54 -1.27 -6.10
N THR A 31 -8.53 -0.82 -5.34
CA THR A 31 -8.69 -0.24 -4.01
C THR A 31 -7.48 0.60 -3.64
N THR A 32 -7.68 1.57 -2.75
CA THR A 32 -6.63 2.44 -2.23
C THR A 32 -6.77 2.57 -0.73
N CYS A 33 -5.65 2.50 0.00
CA CYS A 33 -5.59 2.69 1.44
C CYS A 33 -4.35 3.51 1.81
N SER A 34 -4.43 4.29 2.86
CA SER A 34 -3.29 5.06 3.38
C SER A 34 -3.20 4.95 4.90
N GLY A 35 -2.00 5.15 5.44
CA GLY A 35 -1.78 5.19 6.88
C GLY A 35 -2.65 6.24 7.57
N GLY A 36 -2.76 7.42 6.95
CA GLY A 36 -3.61 8.52 7.43
C GLY A 36 -5.11 8.22 7.51
N GLN A 37 -5.64 7.22 6.81
CA GLN A 37 -7.03 6.79 6.93
C GLN A 37 -7.30 5.85 8.11
N VAL A 38 -6.23 5.32 8.71
CA VAL A 38 -6.32 4.40 9.86
C VAL A 38 -6.01 5.13 11.17
N VAL A 39 -5.03 6.04 11.15
CA VAL A 39 -4.66 6.81 12.33
C VAL A 39 -5.48 8.09 12.45
N LYS A 40 -5.65 8.56 13.69
CA LYS A 40 -6.33 9.85 13.96
C LYS A 40 -5.37 11.04 13.89
N THR A 41 -4.09 10.80 14.16
CA THR A 41 -3.06 11.84 14.24
C THR A 41 -2.16 11.79 13.01
N ALA A 42 -1.90 12.95 12.38
CA ALA A 42 -1.05 13.05 11.19
C ALA A 42 0.43 12.74 11.46
N SER A 43 0.89 12.75 12.71
CA SER A 43 2.27 12.34 13.06
C SER A 43 2.49 10.85 12.86
N ASP A 44 1.45 10.04 13.02
CA ASP A 44 1.58 8.58 13.12
C ASP A 44 1.36 7.90 11.76
N SER A 45 1.00 8.66 10.72
CA SER A 45 0.61 8.10 9.41
C SER A 45 1.76 7.43 8.65
N GLY A 46 3.01 7.75 8.96
CA GLY A 46 4.20 7.08 8.42
C GLY A 46 4.71 5.91 9.25
N GLY A 47 4.09 5.64 10.41
CA GLY A 47 4.52 4.60 11.33
C GLY A 47 4.20 3.18 10.85
N GLN A 48 4.92 2.20 11.41
CA GLN A 48 4.73 0.77 11.10
C GLN A 48 3.30 0.31 11.40
N PHE A 49 2.74 0.74 12.54
CA PHE A 49 1.36 0.40 12.91
C PHE A 49 0.33 0.90 11.88
N ALA A 50 0.49 2.13 11.40
CA ALA A 50 -0.40 2.69 10.39
C ALA A 50 -0.31 1.91 9.07
N ALA A 51 0.89 1.49 8.68
CA ALA A 51 1.13 0.69 7.49
C ALA A 51 0.45 -0.68 7.57
N THR A 52 0.71 -1.46 8.63
CA THR A 52 0.13 -2.81 8.79
C THR A 52 -1.40 -2.76 8.78
N ARG A 53 -2.00 -1.81 9.52
CA ARG A 53 -3.47 -1.66 9.55
C ARG A 53 -4.07 -1.24 8.21
N ALA A 54 -3.37 -0.39 7.47
CA ALA A 54 -3.82 -0.02 6.13
C ALA A 54 -3.66 -1.20 5.16
N ALA A 55 -2.65 -2.06 5.35
CA ALA A 55 -2.43 -3.26 4.55
C ALA A 55 -3.50 -4.33 4.83
N GLU A 56 -3.91 -4.51 6.08
CA GLU A 56 -5.04 -5.39 6.46
C GLU A 56 -6.32 -4.97 5.73
N ARG A 57 -6.68 -3.68 5.77
CA ARG A 57 -7.87 -3.16 5.06
C ARG A 57 -7.79 -3.38 3.55
N LEU A 58 -6.60 -3.20 2.97
CA LEU A 58 -6.37 -3.45 1.55
C LEU A 58 -6.53 -4.95 1.22
N ALA A 59 -6.00 -5.83 2.06
CA ALA A 59 -6.06 -7.27 1.89
C ALA A 59 -7.50 -7.80 1.98
N ASP A 60 -8.30 -7.29 2.91
CA ASP A 60 -9.71 -7.66 3.03
C ASP A 60 -10.50 -7.23 1.78
N ALA A 61 -10.30 -5.99 1.31
CA ALA A 61 -10.93 -5.50 0.09
C ALA A 61 -10.51 -6.29 -1.18
N LEU A 62 -9.28 -6.81 -1.22
CA LEU A 62 -8.81 -7.66 -2.32
C LEU A 62 -9.36 -9.08 -2.23
N ARG A 63 -9.51 -9.61 -1.01
CA ARG A 63 -10.09 -10.94 -0.76
C ARG A 63 -11.58 -10.97 -1.12
N GLU A 64 -12.33 -9.92 -0.80
CA GLU A 64 -13.75 -9.76 -1.20
C GLU A 64 -13.93 -9.77 -2.72
N LYS A 65 -12.91 -9.33 -3.48
CA LYS A 65 -12.90 -9.28 -4.94
C LYS A 65 -12.24 -10.50 -5.60
N GLU A 66 -11.95 -11.54 -4.81
CA GLU A 66 -11.42 -12.83 -5.25
C GLU A 66 -10.02 -12.75 -5.88
N PHE A 67 -9.16 -11.82 -5.45
CA PHE A 67 -7.75 -11.81 -5.83
C PHE A 67 -6.95 -12.79 -4.95
N THR A 68 -6.22 -13.71 -5.59
CA THR A 68 -5.50 -14.80 -4.90
C THR A 68 -3.99 -14.58 -4.84
N GLN A 69 -3.44 -13.79 -5.76
CA GLN A 69 -2.00 -13.55 -5.88
C GLN A 69 -1.70 -12.06 -6.04
N LEU A 70 -0.64 -11.59 -5.38
CA LEU A 70 -0.27 -10.18 -5.36
C LEU A 70 1.19 -10.00 -5.80
N ILE A 71 1.42 -9.02 -6.67
CA ILE A 71 2.75 -8.54 -7.04
C ILE A 71 3.00 -7.24 -6.29
N VAL A 72 3.98 -7.22 -5.39
CA VAL A 72 4.27 -6.04 -4.56
C VAL A 72 5.37 -5.20 -5.19
N LYS A 73 5.10 -3.90 -5.37
CA LYS A 73 6.06 -2.91 -5.85
C LYS A 73 6.25 -1.83 -4.80
N TYR A 74 7.43 -1.80 -4.18
CA TYR A 74 7.80 -0.76 -3.21
C TYR A 74 8.44 0.44 -3.91
N ARG A 75 8.12 1.65 -3.43
CA ARG A 75 8.78 2.89 -3.86
C ARG A 75 8.98 3.86 -2.70
N ALA A 76 10.14 4.49 -2.68
CA ALA A 76 10.46 5.63 -1.85
C ALA A 76 10.07 6.96 -2.56
N PRO A 77 10.15 8.12 -1.89
CA PRO A 77 9.92 9.44 -2.51
C PRO A 77 10.72 9.69 -3.79
N GLY A 78 12.02 9.34 -3.79
CA GLY A 78 12.89 9.43 -4.96
C GLY A 78 13.24 10.86 -5.42
N GLY A 79 14.06 10.96 -6.48
CA GLY A 79 14.50 12.22 -7.06
C GLY A 79 15.41 13.02 -6.12
N ASN A 80 15.11 14.29 -5.90
CA ASN A 80 15.85 15.15 -4.95
C ASN A 80 15.44 14.90 -3.48
N LYS A 81 14.52 13.98 -3.21
CA LYS A 81 14.07 13.60 -1.87
C LYS A 81 14.77 12.34 -1.40
N ALA A 82 14.38 11.83 -0.23
CA ALA A 82 14.91 10.58 0.30
C ALA A 82 14.67 9.41 -0.67
N ASN A 83 15.75 8.69 -0.97
CA ASN A 83 15.71 7.43 -1.74
C ASN A 83 15.45 6.22 -0.84
N THR A 84 15.52 6.41 0.48
CA THR A 84 15.21 5.38 1.47
C THR A 84 13.70 5.33 1.70
N THR A 85 13.16 4.11 1.75
CA THR A 85 11.76 3.88 2.11
C THR A 85 11.52 4.20 3.59
N GLY A 86 10.31 4.69 3.91
CA GLY A 86 9.88 4.84 5.30
C GLY A 86 9.77 3.51 6.04
N PRO A 87 9.69 3.54 7.39
CA PRO A 87 9.68 2.35 8.23
C PRO A 87 8.48 1.43 7.96
N GLY A 88 7.38 1.98 7.44
CA GLY A 88 6.18 1.23 7.05
C GLY A 88 6.28 0.47 5.71
N ALA A 89 7.46 0.40 5.07
CA ALA A 89 7.60 -0.35 3.80
C ALA A 89 7.66 -1.87 3.97
N GLN A 90 8.20 -2.35 5.09
CA GLN A 90 8.33 -3.77 5.41
C GLN A 90 7.24 -4.28 6.36
N ALA A 91 6.52 -3.36 7.00
CA ALA A 91 5.51 -3.64 8.03
C ALA A 91 4.19 -4.16 7.45
#